data_AF-A0A363T1F2-F1
#
_entry.id   AF-A0A363T1F2-F1
#
_cell.length_a   1.000
_cell.length_b   1.000
_cell.length_c   1.000
_cell.angle_alpha   90.00
_cell.angle_beta   90.00
_cell.angle_gamma   90.00
#
_symmetry.space_group_name_H-M   'P 1'
#
loop_
_entity.id
_entity.type
_entity.pdbx_description
1 polymer ?
#
loop_
_entity_poly.entity_id
_entity_poly.type
_entity_poly.pdbx_seq_one_letter_code
_entity_poly.pdbx_strand_id
1 'polypeptide(L)'
;MPSNHLSYAIRAKGLPAFNNRIRSISQRYGFSPVKMENSLRQFIGILQQYQCGASFPLTAVALKRYPDSIQAFQQAPVEFCVHGYTHKDFSSLDPDKIVDQLHKARQVFSNTGLTTTGFRSPYLSRSSDISKALETTGFSFSSNQPILWDIIDATSLTASQTANFGHAVAYYQPWLADARLSLPYQIYGLVDIPVSLPDDEMLFDRLNLSHADVENAWQNILTQTYQRGELFTLQVHPERTSLCVEALLALLSRAQSLSPKIWIAKLSEIAAWWRNLSAAYIELIELSNNQYKVRIKSPVSATVLVRSVEANAPTEVFFDNYRSVNSIDFTVRSSVRPIIGLSPNTSQVLANFLRQQGLIIEFNPRREQYSLYFDQESFDHSQERSIVAAIDSSLQPLVRLWRWPNGAKSALAITGDIDALTLWDFGLRLIGS
;
A
#
# COMPACT_ATOMS: atom_id res chain seq x y z
N MET A 1 6.90 -23.04 -24.89
CA MET A 1 5.64 -23.81 -25.09
C MET A 1 4.69 -23.43 -23.98
N PRO A 2 3.42 -23.10 -24.25
CA PRO A 2 2.51 -22.66 -23.20
C PRO A 2 2.22 -23.87 -22.31
N SER A 3 2.71 -23.83 -21.08
CA SER A 3 2.40 -24.83 -20.06
C SER A 3 0.90 -24.76 -19.78
N ASN A 4 0.18 -25.82 -20.15
CA ASN A 4 -1.22 -25.99 -19.81
C ASN A 4 -1.38 -25.95 -18.28
N HIS A 5 -1.74 -24.80 -17.73
CA HIS A 5 -1.96 -24.59 -16.29
C HIS A 5 -2.99 -25.57 -15.71
N LEU A 6 -3.93 -26.04 -16.54
CA LEU A 6 -4.91 -27.06 -16.18
C LEU A 6 -4.27 -28.43 -15.89
N SER A 7 -3.27 -28.82 -16.68
CA SER A 7 -2.55 -30.10 -16.52
C SER A 7 -1.60 -30.09 -15.32
N TYR A 8 -1.05 -28.93 -14.96
CA TYR A 8 -0.22 -28.74 -13.77
C TYR A 8 -1.08 -28.76 -12.49
N ALA A 9 -2.26 -28.13 -12.50
CA ALA A 9 -3.18 -28.12 -11.36
C ALA A 9 -3.74 -29.52 -11.03
N ILE A 10 -4.01 -30.35 -12.05
CA ILE A 10 -4.51 -31.72 -11.86
C ILE A 10 -3.38 -32.67 -11.39
N ARG A 11 -2.15 -32.52 -11.90
CA ARG A 11 -1.01 -33.35 -11.49
C ARG A 11 -0.43 -32.99 -10.12
N ALA A 12 -0.56 -31.75 -9.65
CA ALA A 12 0.10 -31.30 -8.42
C ALA A 12 -0.75 -31.44 -7.14
N LYS A 13 -2.09 -31.49 -7.21
CA LYS A 13 -2.96 -31.42 -6.01
C LYS A 13 -4.02 -32.54 -5.86
N GLY A 14 -4.17 -33.41 -6.85
CA GLY A 14 -5.13 -34.53 -6.82
C GLY A 14 -6.59 -34.13 -7.12
N LEU A 15 -7.40 -35.11 -7.55
CA LEU A 15 -8.81 -34.95 -7.95
C LEU A 15 -9.71 -34.27 -6.89
N PRO A 16 -9.59 -34.55 -5.58
CA PRO A 16 -10.42 -33.91 -4.56
C PRO A 16 -10.18 -32.39 -4.44
N ALA A 17 -8.92 -31.96 -4.49
CA ALA A 17 -8.58 -30.53 -4.41
C ALA A 17 -9.05 -29.76 -5.65
N PHE A 18 -9.03 -30.41 -6.82
CA PHE A 18 -9.58 -29.85 -8.06
C PHE A 18 -11.11 -29.68 -7.99
N ASN A 19 -11.84 -30.68 -7.50
CA ASN A 19 -13.30 -30.62 -7.34
C ASN A 19 -13.72 -29.55 -6.32
N ASN A 20 -13.00 -29.45 -5.19
CA ASN A 20 -13.25 -28.41 -4.18
C ASN A 20 -13.01 -27.00 -4.76
N ARG A 21 -11.99 -26.84 -5.62
CA ARG A 21 -11.72 -25.59 -6.31
C ARG A 21 -12.82 -25.21 -7.30
N ILE A 22 -13.32 -26.15 -8.10
CA ILE A 22 -14.44 -25.91 -9.02
C ILE A 22 -15.70 -25.49 -8.24
N ARG A 23 -16.01 -26.20 -7.16
CA ARG A 23 -17.17 -25.87 -6.29
C ARG A 23 -17.03 -24.48 -5.67
N SER A 24 -15.84 -24.13 -5.19
CA SER A 24 -15.56 -22.80 -4.65
C SER A 24 -15.74 -21.70 -5.71
N ILE A 25 -15.24 -21.91 -6.93
CA ILE A 25 -15.39 -20.96 -8.04
C ILE A 25 -16.87 -20.77 -8.43
N SER A 26 -17.65 -21.85 -8.54
CA SER A 26 -19.09 -21.76 -8.84
C SER A 26 -19.91 -21.14 -7.70
N GLN A 27 -19.44 -21.26 -6.45
CA GLN A 27 -20.00 -20.56 -5.31
C GLN A 27 -19.64 -19.07 -5.28
N ARG A 28 -18.62 -18.63 -6.00
CA ARG A 28 -18.16 -17.23 -6.04
C ARG A 28 -18.71 -16.46 -7.25
N TYR A 29 -18.70 -17.10 -8.42
CA TYR A 29 -19.11 -16.47 -9.67
C TYR A 29 -20.45 -17.01 -10.18
N GLY A 30 -21.21 -16.17 -10.87
CA GLY A 30 -22.43 -16.54 -11.58
C GLY A 30 -22.20 -16.68 -13.09
N PHE A 31 -23.21 -17.15 -13.81
CA PHE A 31 -23.22 -17.12 -15.29
C PHE A 31 -23.44 -15.70 -15.85
N SER A 32 -23.93 -14.78 -15.02
CA SER A 32 -24.10 -13.35 -15.31
C SER A 32 -23.36 -12.50 -14.25
N PRO A 33 -23.08 -11.21 -14.52
CA PRO A 33 -22.34 -10.34 -13.61
C PRO A 33 -23.11 -10.00 -12.32
N VAL A 34 -24.41 -10.27 -12.25
CA VAL A 34 -25.31 -9.92 -11.14
C VAL A 34 -24.78 -10.35 -9.77
N LYS A 35 -24.15 -11.52 -9.68
CA LYS A 35 -23.59 -12.00 -8.41
C LYS A 35 -22.41 -11.14 -7.94
N MET A 36 -21.53 -10.77 -8.87
CA MET A 36 -20.42 -9.86 -8.59
C MET A 36 -20.94 -8.46 -8.26
N GLU A 37 -21.95 -7.96 -8.98
CA GLU A 37 -22.59 -6.68 -8.68
C GLU A 37 -23.17 -6.65 -7.25
N ASN A 38 -23.86 -7.71 -6.83
CA ASN A 38 -24.39 -7.82 -5.46
C ASN A 38 -23.26 -7.84 -4.42
N SER A 39 -22.17 -8.53 -4.72
CA SER A 39 -21.00 -8.58 -3.85
C SER A 39 -20.35 -7.20 -3.71
N LEU A 40 -20.18 -6.48 -4.83
CA LEU A 40 -19.70 -5.09 -4.84
C LEU A 40 -20.64 -4.15 -4.08
N ARG A 41 -21.97 -4.28 -4.25
CA ARG A 41 -22.95 -3.51 -3.47
C ARG A 41 -22.82 -3.77 -1.97
N GLN A 42 -22.65 -5.02 -1.56
CA GLN A 42 -22.44 -5.37 -0.16
C GLN A 42 -21.16 -4.75 0.39
N PHE A 43 -20.05 -4.89 -0.35
CA PHE A 43 -18.75 -4.31 0.03
C PHE A 43 -18.87 -2.79 0.18
N ILE A 44 -19.36 -2.11 -0.85
CA ILE A 44 -19.52 -0.66 -0.85
C ILE A 44 -20.47 -0.20 0.26
N GLY A 45 -21.55 -0.94 0.51
CA GLY A 45 -22.48 -0.67 1.60
C GLY A 45 -21.83 -0.74 2.98
N ILE A 46 -20.82 -1.61 3.18
CA ILE A 46 -20.00 -1.62 4.39
C ILE A 46 -19.15 -0.35 4.46
N LEU A 47 -18.41 -0.02 3.40
CA LEU A 47 -17.51 1.15 3.37
C LEU A 47 -18.25 2.48 3.62
N GLN A 48 -19.46 2.62 3.07
CA GLN A 48 -20.29 3.81 3.24
C GLN A 48 -20.69 4.05 4.71
N GLN A 49 -20.90 2.99 5.50
CA GLN A 49 -21.18 3.12 6.94
C GLN A 49 -20.03 3.77 7.70
N TYR A 50 -18.80 3.60 7.20
CA TYR A 50 -17.58 4.16 7.78
C TYR A 50 -17.05 5.38 7.00
N GLN A 51 -17.84 5.93 6.08
CA GLN A 51 -17.48 7.10 5.26
C GLN A 51 -16.12 6.96 4.56
N CYS A 52 -15.75 5.74 4.18
CA CYS A 52 -14.49 5.45 3.51
C CYS A 52 -14.71 4.91 2.09
N GLY A 53 -13.59 4.77 1.37
CA GLY A 53 -13.59 4.28 0.00
C GLY A 53 -12.66 3.08 -0.20
N ALA A 54 -12.68 2.53 -1.42
CA ALA A 54 -11.81 1.43 -1.81
C ALA A 54 -11.30 1.58 -3.25
N SER A 55 -10.20 0.88 -3.54
CA SER A 55 -9.61 0.81 -4.87
C SER A 55 -9.75 -0.60 -5.44
N PHE A 56 -10.39 -0.72 -6.60
CA PHE A 56 -10.60 -2.00 -7.27
C PHE A 56 -9.77 -2.08 -8.55
N PRO A 57 -8.62 -2.77 -8.54
CA PRO A 57 -7.94 -3.15 -9.77
C PRO A 57 -8.85 -4.06 -10.61
N LEU A 58 -9.15 -3.64 -11.83
CA LEU A 58 -10.09 -4.30 -12.73
C LEU A 58 -9.42 -4.60 -14.06
N THR A 59 -9.57 -5.84 -14.54
CA THR A 59 -9.05 -6.20 -15.87
C THR A 59 -9.85 -5.49 -16.97
N ALA A 60 -9.16 -4.94 -17.96
CA ALA A 60 -9.83 -4.18 -19.00
C ALA A 60 -10.79 -5.05 -19.84
N VAL A 61 -10.47 -6.32 -20.08
CA VAL A 61 -11.39 -7.22 -20.81
C VAL A 61 -12.71 -7.45 -20.08
N ALA A 62 -12.69 -7.54 -18.74
CA ALA A 62 -13.91 -7.70 -17.96
C ALA A 62 -14.77 -6.43 -18.02
N LEU A 63 -14.14 -5.26 -17.90
CA LEU A 63 -14.79 -3.95 -18.10
C LEU A 63 -15.39 -3.81 -19.51
N LYS A 64 -14.65 -4.22 -20.55
CA LYS A 64 -15.12 -4.15 -21.94
C LYS A 64 -16.36 -5.01 -22.18
N ARG A 65 -16.46 -6.17 -21.52
CA ARG A 65 -17.58 -7.10 -21.67
C ARG A 65 -18.83 -6.64 -20.91
N TYR A 66 -18.64 -6.00 -19.76
CA TYR A 66 -19.73 -5.59 -18.88
C TYR A 66 -19.55 -4.14 -18.39
N PRO A 67 -19.57 -3.15 -19.30
CA PRO A 67 -19.34 -1.75 -18.93
C PRO A 67 -20.40 -1.24 -17.95
N ASP A 68 -21.68 -1.54 -18.20
CA ASP A 68 -22.81 -1.07 -17.39
C ASP A 68 -22.72 -1.57 -15.94
N SER A 69 -22.29 -2.81 -15.73
CA SER A 69 -22.12 -3.43 -14.40
C SER A 69 -21.11 -2.66 -13.54
N ILE A 70 -20.07 -2.10 -14.14
CA ILE A 70 -19.02 -1.35 -13.43
C ILE A 70 -19.39 0.13 -13.35
N GLN A 71 -19.92 0.71 -14.43
CA GLN A 71 -20.34 2.11 -14.48
C GLN A 71 -21.42 2.44 -13.44
N ALA A 72 -22.26 1.46 -13.07
CA ALA A 72 -23.24 1.57 -11.99
C ALA A 72 -22.63 2.01 -10.64
N PHE A 73 -21.32 1.86 -10.44
CA PHE A 73 -20.61 2.22 -9.21
C PHE A 73 -19.78 3.52 -9.32
N GLN A 74 -19.84 4.26 -10.43
CA GLN A 74 -19.05 5.49 -10.61
C GLN A 74 -19.32 6.59 -9.56
N GLN A 75 -20.53 6.62 -9.00
CA GLN A 75 -20.92 7.58 -7.96
C GLN A 75 -20.67 7.06 -6.54
N ALA A 76 -20.26 5.81 -6.39
CA ALA A 76 -19.86 5.26 -5.09
C ALA A 76 -18.46 5.78 -4.71
N PRO A 77 -18.07 5.75 -3.42
CA PRO A 77 -16.75 6.19 -2.96
C PRO A 77 -15.64 5.19 -3.35
N VAL A 78 -15.61 4.73 -4.59
CA VAL A 78 -14.68 3.72 -5.07
C VAL A 78 -13.89 4.26 -6.25
N GLU A 79 -12.72 3.70 -6.49
CA GLU A 79 -11.98 3.92 -7.72
C GLU A 79 -11.68 2.60 -8.42
N PHE A 80 -11.56 2.66 -9.75
CA PHE A 80 -11.16 1.53 -10.57
C PHE A 80 -9.76 1.75 -11.12
N CYS A 81 -8.85 0.84 -10.77
CA CYS A 81 -7.47 0.82 -11.24
C CYS A 81 -7.32 -0.18 -12.38
N VAL A 82 -6.32 -0.01 -13.24
CA VAL A 82 -6.04 -0.99 -14.29
C VAL A 82 -5.39 -2.24 -13.69
N HIS A 83 -5.95 -3.41 -13.96
CA HIS A 83 -5.37 -4.71 -13.58
C HIS A 83 -4.88 -5.50 -14.81
N GLY A 84 -4.20 -4.81 -15.70
CA GLY A 84 -3.85 -5.30 -17.03
C GLY A 84 -5.01 -5.29 -18.03
N TYR A 85 -4.69 -5.50 -19.31
CA TYR A 85 -5.72 -5.68 -20.34
C TYR A 85 -6.43 -7.02 -20.14
N THR A 86 -5.65 -8.10 -20.06
CA THR A 86 -6.03 -9.44 -19.59
C THR A 86 -5.24 -9.79 -18.32
N HIS A 87 -5.70 -10.78 -17.56
CA HIS A 87 -5.00 -11.29 -16.38
C HIS A 87 -3.76 -12.16 -16.73
N LYS A 88 -2.80 -11.59 -17.45
CA LYS A 88 -1.52 -12.21 -17.83
C LYS A 88 -0.39 -11.70 -16.95
N ASP A 89 0.61 -12.54 -16.73
CA ASP A 89 1.83 -12.16 -16.00
C ASP A 89 2.71 -11.26 -16.89
N PHE A 90 2.86 -9.99 -16.48
CA PHE A 90 3.61 -8.98 -17.22
C PHE A 90 5.12 -9.23 -17.17
N SER A 91 5.63 -9.95 -16.18
CA SER A 91 7.07 -10.24 -16.06
C SER A 91 7.60 -11.16 -17.17
N SER A 92 6.68 -11.85 -17.87
CA SER A 92 6.98 -12.73 -19.00
C SER A 92 6.91 -12.05 -20.37
N LEU A 93 6.55 -10.76 -20.41
CA LEU A 93 6.33 -10.01 -21.65
C LEU A 93 7.55 -9.15 -22.00
N ASP A 94 7.79 -8.98 -23.30
CA ASP A 94 8.76 -8.01 -23.79
C ASP A 94 8.32 -6.57 -23.41
N PRO A 95 9.26 -5.65 -23.13
CA PRO A 95 8.93 -4.27 -22.72
C PRO A 95 7.95 -3.53 -23.63
N ASP A 96 8.09 -3.65 -24.95
CA ASP A 96 7.18 -3.01 -25.91
C ASP A 96 5.75 -3.59 -25.81
N LYS A 97 5.64 -4.90 -25.57
CA LYS A 97 4.35 -5.55 -25.37
C LYS A 97 3.69 -5.11 -24.06
N ILE A 98 4.48 -4.85 -23.01
CA ILE A 98 3.96 -4.28 -21.76
C ILE A 98 3.29 -2.94 -22.07
N VAL A 99 3.99 -2.03 -22.75
CA VAL A 99 3.49 -0.70 -23.14
C VAL A 99 2.21 -0.82 -23.98
N ASP A 100 2.19 -1.70 -24.98
CA ASP A 100 1.00 -1.94 -25.81
C ASP A 100 -0.21 -2.41 -25.00
N GLN A 101 -0.01 -3.34 -24.06
CA GLN A 101 -1.09 -3.85 -23.21
C GLN A 101 -1.62 -2.76 -22.28
N LEU A 102 -0.74 -1.92 -21.74
CA LEU A 102 -1.12 -0.79 -20.89
C LEU A 102 -1.92 0.26 -21.66
N HIS A 103 -1.51 0.61 -22.88
CA HIS A 103 -2.28 1.52 -23.74
C HIS A 103 -3.66 0.96 -24.09
N LYS A 104 -3.74 -0.32 -24.47
CA LYS A 104 -5.03 -0.99 -24.74
C LYS A 104 -5.94 -0.99 -23.52
N ALA A 105 -5.40 -1.28 -22.34
CA ALA A 105 -6.17 -1.25 -21.11
C ALA A 105 -6.72 0.15 -20.81
N ARG A 106 -5.86 1.18 -20.86
CA ARG A 106 -6.29 2.58 -20.67
C ARG A 106 -7.33 3.03 -21.69
N GLN A 107 -7.19 2.60 -22.95
CA GLN A 107 -8.16 2.92 -23.99
C GLN A 107 -9.55 2.35 -23.67
N VAL A 108 -9.62 1.11 -23.16
CA VAL A 108 -10.91 0.54 -22.72
C VAL A 108 -11.51 1.35 -21.58
N PHE A 109 -10.74 1.67 -20.54
CA PHE A 109 -11.21 2.49 -19.42
C PHE A 109 -11.75 3.84 -19.90
N SER A 110 -10.98 4.54 -20.73
CA SER A 110 -11.38 5.81 -21.35
C SER A 110 -12.67 5.71 -22.16
N ASN A 111 -12.80 4.68 -23.00
CA ASN A 111 -14.01 4.46 -23.82
C ASN A 111 -15.26 4.17 -22.99
N THR A 112 -15.10 3.68 -21.75
CA THR A 112 -16.17 3.48 -20.78
C THR A 112 -16.39 4.68 -19.86
N GLY A 113 -15.73 5.82 -20.10
CA GLY A 113 -15.85 7.02 -19.27
C GLY A 113 -15.26 6.89 -17.86
N LEU A 114 -14.46 5.84 -17.60
CA LEU A 114 -13.76 5.66 -16.34
C LEU A 114 -12.38 6.32 -16.41
N THR A 115 -12.11 7.24 -15.50
CA THR A 115 -10.77 7.81 -15.32
C THR A 115 -9.98 6.89 -14.40
N THR A 116 -8.75 6.55 -14.80
CA THR A 116 -7.87 5.68 -14.01
C THR A 116 -6.46 6.25 -13.98
N THR A 117 -5.85 6.25 -12.80
CA THR A 117 -4.48 6.75 -12.57
C THR A 117 -3.56 5.68 -11.96
N GLY A 118 -4.12 4.52 -11.62
CA GLY A 118 -3.45 3.47 -10.86
C GLY A 118 -3.39 2.15 -11.61
N PHE A 119 -2.39 1.35 -11.27
CA PHE A 119 -2.19 0.02 -11.82
C PHE A 119 -1.87 -1.01 -10.73
N ARG A 120 -2.39 -2.22 -10.86
CA ARG A 120 -1.89 -3.39 -10.14
C ARG A 120 -1.62 -4.49 -11.16
N SER A 121 -0.44 -5.06 -11.12
CA SER A 121 -0.08 -6.20 -11.95
C SER A 121 -0.91 -7.41 -11.56
N PRO A 122 -1.47 -8.16 -12.53
CA PRO A 122 -1.88 -9.54 -12.31
C PRO A 122 -0.81 -10.33 -11.56
N TYR A 123 -1.22 -11.12 -10.58
CA TYR A 123 -0.31 -11.92 -9.75
C TYR A 123 0.74 -11.11 -8.97
N LEU A 124 0.54 -9.80 -8.82
CA LEU A 124 1.51 -8.89 -8.22
C LEU A 124 2.88 -8.94 -8.91
N SER A 125 2.94 -9.21 -10.21
CA SER A 125 4.20 -9.31 -10.95
C SER A 125 4.98 -7.98 -10.97
N ARG A 126 6.29 -8.05 -10.82
CA ARG A 126 7.18 -6.88 -10.67
C ARG A 126 8.41 -7.02 -11.55
N SER A 127 8.83 -5.92 -12.18
CA SER A 127 10.14 -5.76 -12.83
C SER A 127 10.41 -4.28 -13.05
N SER A 128 11.67 -3.91 -13.29
CA SER A 128 12.05 -2.54 -13.68
C SER A 128 11.36 -2.09 -14.97
N ASP A 129 11.16 -3.03 -15.91
CA ASP A 129 10.50 -2.75 -17.19
C ASP A 129 9.02 -2.43 -16.99
N ILE A 130 8.34 -3.14 -16.08
CA ILE A 130 6.95 -2.82 -15.71
C ILE A 130 6.88 -1.41 -15.13
N SER A 131 7.71 -1.08 -14.14
CA SER A 131 7.69 0.24 -13.50
C SER A 131 7.95 1.37 -14.50
N LYS A 132 8.92 1.19 -15.40
CA LYS A 132 9.23 2.16 -16.46
C LYS A 132 8.11 2.31 -17.48
N ALA A 133 7.46 1.21 -17.87
CA ALA A 133 6.33 1.25 -18.78
C ALA A 133 5.11 1.93 -18.15
N LEU A 134 4.86 1.72 -16.85
CA LEU A 134 3.79 2.41 -16.13
C LEU A 134 3.99 3.92 -16.07
N GLU A 135 5.20 4.37 -15.77
CA GLU A 135 5.57 5.78 -15.82
C GLU A 135 5.36 6.34 -17.24
N THR A 136 5.93 5.70 -18.26
CA THR A 136 5.89 6.17 -19.65
C THR A 136 4.47 6.23 -20.21
N THR A 137 3.60 5.32 -19.77
CA THR A 137 2.18 5.28 -20.18
C THR A 137 1.29 6.19 -19.33
N GLY A 138 1.86 6.95 -18.39
CA GLY A 138 1.20 8.00 -17.63
C GLY A 138 0.41 7.53 -16.42
N PHE A 139 0.75 6.39 -15.81
CA PHE A 139 0.21 6.00 -14.51
C PHE A 139 0.87 6.81 -13.40
N SER A 140 0.09 7.19 -12.38
CA SER A 140 0.58 7.93 -11.22
C SER A 140 1.06 7.02 -10.09
N PHE A 141 0.51 5.80 -10.03
CA PHE A 141 0.90 4.83 -9.01
C PHE A 141 0.75 3.37 -9.45
N SER A 142 1.49 2.50 -8.79
CA SER A 142 1.33 1.05 -8.80
C SER A 142 1.10 0.50 -7.40
N SER A 143 0.55 -0.72 -7.29
CA SER A 143 0.47 -1.41 -6.00
C SER A 143 0.77 -2.90 -6.16
N ASN A 144 2.07 -3.21 -6.24
CA ASN A 144 2.54 -4.55 -6.63
C ASN A 144 3.42 -5.23 -5.59
N GLN A 145 4.14 -4.50 -4.74
CA GLN A 145 5.10 -5.08 -3.79
C GLN A 145 4.40 -5.65 -2.55
N PRO A 146 4.40 -6.98 -2.35
CA PRO A 146 3.76 -7.55 -1.19
C PRO A 146 4.66 -7.46 0.04
N ILE A 147 4.04 -7.22 1.19
CA ILE A 147 4.62 -7.26 2.53
C ILE A 147 3.95 -8.40 3.29
N LEU A 148 4.71 -9.41 3.70
CA LEU A 148 4.24 -10.51 4.52
C LEU A 148 4.36 -10.14 6.00
N TRP A 149 3.21 -10.08 6.67
CA TRP A 149 3.10 -9.86 8.10
C TRP A 149 3.19 -11.18 8.85
N ASP A 150 4.03 -11.20 9.89
CA ASP A 150 4.18 -12.36 10.77
C ASP A 150 3.05 -12.39 11.80
N ILE A 151 1.92 -12.96 11.39
CA ILE A 151 0.67 -13.01 12.16
C ILE A 151 0.05 -14.41 12.18
N ILE A 152 0.67 -15.37 11.50
CA ILE A 152 0.23 -16.75 11.42
C ILE A 152 1.19 -17.60 12.26
N ASP A 153 0.68 -18.24 13.32
CA ASP A 153 1.47 -19.17 14.10
C ASP A 153 1.74 -20.44 13.28
N ALA A 154 2.98 -20.59 12.81
CA ALA A 154 3.37 -21.75 12.02
C ALA A 154 3.22 -23.09 12.77
N THR A 155 3.24 -23.07 14.11
CA THR A 155 3.10 -24.28 14.93
C THR A 155 1.66 -24.78 15.02
N SER A 156 0.68 -23.91 14.76
CA SER A 156 -0.74 -24.28 14.75
C SER A 156 -1.23 -24.79 13.39
N LEU A 157 -0.38 -24.79 12.36
CA LEU A 157 -0.73 -25.21 11.02
C LEU A 157 -0.51 -26.72 10.81
N THR A 158 -1.46 -27.35 10.11
CA THR A 158 -1.25 -28.70 9.56
C THR A 158 -0.17 -28.69 8.47
N ALA A 159 0.47 -29.83 8.23
CA ALA A 159 1.48 -29.96 7.18
C ALA A 159 1.00 -29.49 5.79
N SER A 160 -0.28 -29.70 5.47
CA SER A 160 -0.87 -29.24 4.20
C SER A 160 -1.04 -27.72 4.13
N GLN A 161 -1.49 -27.09 5.22
CA GLN A 161 -1.58 -25.63 5.31
C GLN A 161 -0.19 -24.99 5.21
N THR A 162 0.79 -25.53 5.94
CA THR A 162 2.19 -25.08 5.88
C THR A 162 2.75 -25.16 4.46
N ALA A 163 2.54 -26.27 3.76
CA ALA A 163 3.01 -26.43 2.38
C ALA A 163 2.31 -25.44 1.43
N ASN A 164 0.97 -25.31 1.49
CA ASN A 164 0.22 -24.39 0.63
C ASN A 164 0.60 -22.92 0.87
N PHE A 165 0.79 -22.53 2.13
CA PHE A 165 1.24 -21.19 2.50
C PHE A 165 2.68 -20.93 2.02
N GLY A 166 3.59 -21.88 2.24
CA GLY A 166 4.96 -21.81 1.75
C GLY A 166 5.05 -21.66 0.23
N HIS A 167 4.20 -22.36 -0.53
CA HIS A 167 4.10 -22.18 -1.98
C HIS A 167 3.63 -20.78 -2.37
N ALA A 168 2.66 -20.20 -1.66
CA ALA A 168 2.20 -18.84 -1.92
C ALA A 168 3.29 -17.80 -1.61
N VAL A 169 3.99 -17.95 -0.50
CA VAL A 169 5.13 -17.09 -0.14
C VAL A 169 6.25 -17.21 -1.19
N ALA A 170 6.60 -18.43 -1.61
CA ALA A 170 7.61 -18.64 -2.64
C ALA A 170 7.20 -18.09 -4.01
N TYR A 171 5.91 -18.06 -4.32
CA TYR A 171 5.39 -17.48 -5.56
C TYR A 171 5.43 -15.95 -5.54
N TYR A 172 4.89 -15.34 -4.49
CA TYR A 172 4.78 -13.88 -4.40
C TYR A 172 6.09 -13.19 -4.04
N GLN A 173 7.07 -13.90 -3.46
CA GLN A 173 8.35 -13.35 -3.00
C GLN A 173 8.16 -12.04 -2.21
N PRO A 174 7.34 -12.06 -1.14
CA PRO A 174 7.05 -10.85 -0.39
C PRO A 174 8.26 -10.36 0.39
N TRP A 175 8.29 -9.07 0.66
CA TRP A 175 9.15 -8.54 1.70
C TRP A 175 8.60 -8.94 3.06
N LEU A 176 9.48 -9.25 4.01
CA LEU A 176 9.04 -9.49 5.39
C LEU A 176 8.78 -8.16 6.09
N ALA A 177 7.65 -8.04 6.78
CA ALA A 177 7.27 -6.82 7.49
C ALA A 177 8.31 -6.40 8.53
N ASP A 178 9.08 -7.32 9.11
CA ASP A 178 10.13 -7.00 10.08
C ASP A 178 11.47 -6.62 9.45
N ALA A 179 11.60 -6.74 8.13
CA ALA A 179 12.80 -6.36 7.38
C ALA A 179 12.58 -5.10 6.53
N ARG A 180 11.35 -4.85 6.06
CA ARG A 180 11.03 -3.77 5.12
C ARG A 180 9.82 -2.99 5.57
N LEU A 181 9.74 -1.72 5.17
CA LEU A 181 8.67 -0.81 5.54
C LEU A 181 7.42 -1.08 4.69
N SER A 182 6.25 -1.10 5.32
CA SER A 182 4.97 -1.03 4.61
C SER A 182 4.62 0.44 4.37
N LEU A 183 5.37 1.10 3.48
CA LEU A 183 5.17 2.51 3.11
C LEU A 183 5.27 2.68 1.59
N PRO A 184 4.55 3.65 1.00
CA PRO A 184 4.77 3.99 -0.40
C PRO A 184 6.21 4.46 -0.64
N TYR A 185 6.69 4.28 -1.86
CA TYR A 185 7.94 4.85 -2.31
C TYR A 185 7.80 5.40 -3.73
N GLN A 186 8.51 6.47 -4.03
CA GLN A 186 8.46 7.13 -5.32
C GLN A 186 9.77 6.90 -6.10
N ILE A 187 9.64 6.40 -7.34
CA ILE A 187 10.72 6.24 -8.30
C ILE A 187 10.24 6.81 -9.64
N TYR A 188 11.01 7.74 -10.23
CA TYR A 188 10.70 8.38 -11.52
C TYR A 188 9.26 8.94 -11.60
N GLY A 189 8.76 9.56 -10.53
CA GLY A 189 7.40 10.14 -10.53
C GLY A 189 6.25 9.13 -10.31
N LEU A 190 6.50 7.83 -10.46
CA LEU A 190 5.56 6.77 -10.10
C LEU A 190 5.66 6.48 -8.60
N VAL A 191 4.52 6.45 -7.91
CA VAL A 191 4.45 5.98 -6.51
C VAL A 191 4.08 4.50 -6.49
N ASP A 192 4.94 3.64 -5.96
CA ASP A 192 4.57 2.25 -5.69
C ASP A 192 4.07 2.13 -4.24
N ILE A 193 2.89 1.54 -4.08
CA ILE A 193 2.21 1.38 -2.79
C ILE A 193 2.21 -0.11 -2.42
N PRO A 194 2.86 -0.51 -1.32
CA PRO A 194 2.93 -1.91 -0.94
C PRO A 194 1.55 -2.48 -0.63
N VAL A 195 1.42 -3.79 -0.79
CA VAL A 195 0.20 -4.55 -0.52
C VAL A 195 0.43 -5.56 0.62
N SER A 196 -0.52 -5.72 1.54
CA SER A 196 -0.33 -6.60 2.69
C SER A 196 -0.70 -8.05 2.36
N LEU A 197 0.16 -8.98 2.78
CA LEU A 197 -0.08 -10.41 2.85
C LEU A 197 0.07 -10.90 4.31
N PRO A 198 -0.64 -11.96 4.72
CA PRO A 198 -1.60 -12.73 3.93
C PRO A 198 -2.89 -11.94 3.65
N ASP A 199 -3.40 -12.07 2.43
CA ASP A 199 -4.69 -11.53 2.00
C ASP A 199 -5.84 -12.53 2.27
N ASP A 200 -7.06 -12.16 1.91
CA ASP A 200 -8.23 -13.04 2.04
C ASP A 200 -8.09 -14.39 1.31
N GLU A 201 -7.43 -14.46 0.14
CA GLU A 201 -7.16 -15.74 -0.54
C GLU A 201 -6.23 -16.62 0.27
N MET A 202 -5.13 -16.07 0.79
CA MET A 202 -4.21 -16.83 1.62
C MET A 202 -4.89 -17.31 2.91
N LEU A 203 -5.66 -16.45 3.57
CA LEU A 203 -6.33 -16.78 4.83
C LEU A 203 -7.43 -17.84 4.65
N PHE A 204 -8.32 -17.68 3.66
CA PHE A 204 -9.43 -18.61 3.46
C PHE A 204 -9.07 -19.83 2.61
N ASP A 205 -8.33 -19.69 1.51
CA ASP A 205 -8.14 -20.76 0.53
C ASP A 205 -6.84 -21.56 0.73
N ARG A 206 -5.77 -20.93 1.27
CA ARG A 206 -4.51 -21.62 1.55
C ARG A 206 -4.47 -22.16 2.96
N LEU A 207 -4.85 -21.32 3.92
CA LEU A 207 -4.80 -21.63 5.33
C LEU A 207 -6.11 -22.19 5.87
N ASN A 208 -7.24 -22.08 5.15
CA ASN A 208 -8.56 -22.55 5.62
C ASN A 208 -8.90 -22.05 7.04
N LEU A 209 -8.57 -20.79 7.32
CA LEU A 209 -8.84 -20.19 8.62
C LEU A 209 -10.34 -19.98 8.85
N SER A 210 -10.73 -19.96 10.12
CA SER A 210 -12.08 -19.57 10.50
C SER A 210 -12.29 -18.07 10.31
N HIS A 211 -13.54 -17.61 10.28
CA HIS A 211 -13.86 -16.18 10.19
C HIS A 211 -13.26 -15.39 11.35
N ALA A 212 -13.28 -15.95 12.56
CA ALA A 212 -12.68 -15.34 13.76
C ALA A 212 -11.15 -15.23 13.63
N ASP A 213 -10.49 -16.24 13.07
CA ASP A 213 -9.03 -16.20 12.85
C ASP A 213 -8.64 -15.17 11.78
N VAL A 214 -9.46 -15.00 10.73
CA VAL A 214 -9.27 -13.94 9.72
C VAL A 214 -9.46 -12.56 10.33
N GLU A 215 -10.47 -12.36 11.18
CA GLU A 215 -10.65 -11.12 11.92
C GLU A 215 -9.40 -10.83 12.78
N ASN A 216 -8.98 -11.79 13.60
CA ASN A 216 -7.79 -11.66 14.45
C ASN A 216 -6.53 -11.34 13.64
N ALA A 217 -6.34 -12.00 12.49
CA ALA A 217 -5.25 -11.72 11.57
C ALA A 217 -5.23 -10.25 11.13
N TRP A 218 -6.37 -9.70 10.69
CA TRP A 218 -6.46 -8.31 10.27
C TRP A 218 -6.30 -7.31 11.42
N GLN A 219 -6.84 -7.62 12.60
CA GLN A 219 -6.62 -6.80 13.81
C GLN A 219 -5.15 -6.74 14.21
N ASN A 220 -4.42 -7.84 14.07
CA ASN A 220 -2.99 -7.90 14.36
C ASN A 220 -2.19 -7.05 13.36
N ILE A 221 -2.48 -7.16 12.05
CA ILE A 221 -1.82 -6.33 11.02
C ILE A 221 -2.13 -4.83 11.25
N LEU A 222 -3.38 -4.48 11.56
CA LEU A 222 -3.76 -3.11 11.90
C LEU A 222 -2.97 -2.60 13.11
N THR A 223 -2.83 -3.42 14.15
CA THR A 223 -2.09 -3.05 15.37
C THR A 223 -0.62 -2.80 15.05
N GLN A 224 0.03 -3.69 14.30
CA GLN A 224 1.44 -3.54 13.94
C GLN A 224 1.67 -2.30 13.05
N THR A 225 0.85 -2.09 12.02
CA THR A 225 0.94 -0.91 11.14
C THR A 225 0.67 0.38 11.91
N TYR A 226 -0.33 0.39 12.80
CA TYR A 226 -0.64 1.55 13.65
C TYR A 226 0.50 1.91 14.61
N GLN A 227 1.10 0.92 15.27
CA GLN A 227 2.24 1.11 16.16
C GLN A 227 3.43 1.73 15.41
N ARG A 228 3.72 1.22 14.20
CA ARG A 228 4.86 1.64 13.38
C ARG A 228 4.59 2.92 12.54
N GLY A 229 3.34 3.41 12.51
CA GLY A 229 2.94 4.50 11.64
C GLY A 229 3.05 4.15 10.15
N GLU A 230 2.82 2.89 9.81
CA GLU A 230 2.92 2.30 8.47
C GLU A 230 1.54 2.15 7.81
N LEU A 231 1.52 1.78 6.54
CA LEU A 231 0.30 1.55 5.76
C LEU A 231 -0.15 0.09 5.88
N PHE A 232 -1.43 -0.12 6.13
CA PHE A 232 -2.11 -1.39 5.87
C PHE A 232 -2.86 -1.29 4.54
N THR A 233 -2.39 -1.95 3.48
CA THR A 233 -3.16 -2.10 2.23
C THR A 233 -3.83 -3.47 2.22
N LEU A 234 -5.08 -3.52 2.66
CA LEU A 234 -5.88 -4.74 2.70
C LEU A 234 -6.37 -5.12 1.30
N GLN A 235 -6.36 -6.42 1.01
CA GLN A 235 -7.01 -7.00 -0.16
C GLN A 235 -8.20 -7.86 0.29
N VAL A 236 -9.38 -7.49 -0.19
CA VAL A 236 -10.62 -8.26 -0.10
C VAL A 236 -11.13 -8.41 -1.52
N HIS A 237 -10.98 -9.59 -2.10
CA HIS A 237 -11.47 -9.85 -3.44
C HIS A 237 -13.00 -9.78 -3.43
N PRO A 238 -13.64 -8.99 -4.31
CA PRO A 238 -15.08 -8.79 -4.24
C PRO A 238 -15.90 -10.07 -4.26
N GLU A 239 -15.47 -11.14 -4.95
CA GLU A 239 -16.16 -12.44 -4.93
C GLU A 239 -16.12 -13.16 -3.57
N ARG A 240 -15.28 -12.72 -2.63
CA ARG A 240 -15.18 -13.23 -1.25
C ARG A 240 -15.80 -12.29 -0.21
N THR A 241 -16.41 -11.17 -0.63
CA THR A 241 -16.99 -10.17 0.30
C THR A 241 -17.86 -10.81 1.39
N SER A 242 -18.72 -11.77 1.03
CA SER A 242 -19.62 -12.42 1.99
C SER A 242 -18.89 -13.18 3.11
N LEU A 243 -17.67 -13.66 2.86
CA LEU A 243 -16.82 -14.32 3.87
C LEU A 243 -16.08 -13.31 4.76
N CYS A 244 -15.96 -12.06 4.29
CA CYS A 244 -15.13 -11.04 4.92
C CYS A 244 -15.93 -10.00 5.69
N VAL A 245 -17.27 -10.07 5.71
CA VAL A 245 -18.15 -9.03 6.27
C VAL A 245 -17.80 -8.72 7.72
N GLU A 246 -17.77 -9.73 8.59
CA GLU A 246 -17.53 -9.55 10.03
C GLU A 246 -16.13 -8.98 10.28
N ALA A 247 -15.11 -9.60 9.68
CA ALA A 247 -13.72 -9.15 9.81
C ALA A 247 -13.50 -7.72 9.28
N LEU A 248 -14.15 -7.34 8.17
CA LEU A 248 -14.05 -5.99 7.60
C LEU A 248 -14.76 -4.95 8.48
N LEU A 249 -15.94 -5.27 9.02
CA LEU A 249 -16.65 -4.41 9.96
C LEU A 249 -15.82 -4.19 11.23
N ALA A 250 -15.27 -5.26 11.82
CA ALA A 250 -14.42 -5.20 13.00
C ALA A 250 -13.16 -4.36 12.73
N LEU A 251 -12.52 -4.53 11.56
CA LEU A 251 -11.33 -3.77 11.17
C LEU A 251 -11.63 -2.27 11.07
N LEU A 252 -12.69 -1.90 10.35
CA LEU A 252 -13.06 -0.49 10.16
C LEU A 252 -13.50 0.18 11.46
N SER A 253 -14.27 -0.53 12.29
CA SER A 253 -14.64 -0.09 13.63
C SER A 253 -13.40 0.17 14.50
N ARG A 254 -12.46 -0.78 14.51
CA ARG A 254 -11.20 -0.58 15.25
C ARG A 254 -10.41 0.61 14.71
N ALA A 255 -10.26 0.73 13.39
CA ALA A 255 -9.50 1.81 12.77
C ALA A 255 -10.05 3.21 13.12
N GLN A 256 -11.37 3.37 13.18
CA GLN A 256 -12.01 4.64 13.58
C GLN A 256 -11.92 4.92 15.09
N SER A 257 -11.77 3.89 15.93
CA SER A 257 -11.67 4.04 17.40
C SER A 257 -10.32 4.56 17.89
N LEU A 258 -9.28 4.53 17.06
CA LEU A 258 -7.91 4.83 17.45
C LEU A 258 -7.61 6.34 17.46
N SER A 259 -6.77 6.76 18.41
CA SER A 259 -6.26 8.13 18.52
C SER A 259 -4.75 8.13 18.79
N PRO A 260 -3.92 8.88 18.03
CA PRO A 260 -4.30 9.66 16.86
C PRO A 260 -4.91 8.81 15.73
N LYS A 261 -5.78 9.40 14.91
CA LYS A 261 -6.61 8.65 13.96
C LYS A 261 -5.80 7.88 12.90
N ILE A 262 -6.45 6.90 12.26
CA ILE A 262 -5.95 6.28 11.02
C ILE A 262 -6.54 7.01 9.82
N TRP A 263 -5.71 7.31 8.82
CA TRP A 263 -6.20 7.84 7.55
C TRP A 263 -6.66 6.68 6.65
N ILE A 264 -7.97 6.52 6.51
CA ILE A 264 -8.56 5.53 5.60
C ILE A 264 -8.74 6.21 4.23
N ALA A 265 -8.07 5.70 3.20
CA ALA A 265 -7.99 6.37 1.91
C ALA A 265 -7.87 5.39 0.74
N LYS A 266 -8.29 5.84 -0.44
CA LYS A 266 -8.05 5.15 -1.71
C LYS A 266 -6.57 5.24 -2.09
N LEU A 267 -6.10 4.29 -2.90
CA LEU A 267 -4.72 4.27 -3.37
C LEU A 267 -4.33 5.55 -4.14
N SER A 268 -5.22 6.13 -4.95
CA SER A 268 -4.92 7.41 -5.63
C SER A 268 -4.70 8.58 -4.68
N GLU A 269 -5.44 8.62 -3.58
CA GLU A 269 -5.33 9.65 -2.54
C GLU A 269 -3.99 9.51 -1.82
N ILE A 270 -3.61 8.28 -1.46
CA ILE A 270 -2.30 7.96 -0.89
C ILE A 270 -1.17 8.36 -1.85
N ALA A 271 -1.28 7.99 -3.13
CA ALA A 271 -0.27 8.34 -4.12
C ALA A 271 -0.13 9.86 -4.33
N ALA A 272 -1.24 10.59 -4.39
CA ALA A 272 -1.24 12.04 -4.51
C ALA A 272 -0.62 12.70 -3.27
N TRP A 273 -0.98 12.22 -2.07
CA TRP A 273 -0.40 12.69 -0.82
C TRP A 273 1.11 12.44 -0.79
N TRP A 274 1.56 11.25 -1.14
CA TRP A 274 2.97 10.89 -1.07
C TRP A 274 3.84 11.75 -1.99
N ARG A 275 3.36 12.05 -3.20
CA ARG A 275 4.03 13.00 -4.12
C ARG A 275 4.10 14.41 -3.54
N ASN A 276 3.00 14.87 -2.96
CA ASN A 276 2.93 16.20 -2.36
C ASN A 276 3.82 16.34 -1.11
N LEU A 277 3.88 15.30 -0.27
CA LEU A 277 4.77 15.23 0.87
C LEU A 277 6.23 15.25 0.42
N SER A 278 6.58 14.47 -0.61
CA SER A 278 7.93 14.38 -1.16
C SER A 278 8.41 15.70 -1.79
N ALA A 279 7.48 16.56 -2.21
CA ALA A 279 7.75 17.90 -2.73
C ALA A 279 7.73 18.99 -1.64
N ALA A 280 7.35 18.66 -0.40
CA ALA A 280 7.34 19.62 0.69
C ALA A 280 8.77 20.04 1.07
N TYR A 281 8.91 21.29 1.47
CA TYR A 281 10.19 21.89 1.83
C TYR A 281 10.10 22.55 3.20
N ILE A 282 11.13 22.37 4.03
CA ILE A 282 11.26 23.07 5.30
C ILE A 282 12.56 23.88 5.29
N GLU A 283 12.40 25.18 5.53
CA GLU A 283 13.49 26.12 5.74
C GLU A 283 13.78 26.20 7.24
N LEU A 284 15.05 26.04 7.61
CA LEU A 284 15.53 26.20 8.99
C LEU A 284 16.54 27.36 9.03
N ILE A 285 16.17 28.47 9.64
CA ILE A 285 17.00 29.68 9.74
C ILE A 285 17.48 29.83 11.17
N GLU A 286 18.80 29.92 11.38
CA GLU A 286 19.35 30.22 12.69
C GLU A 286 19.19 31.71 13.00
N LEU A 287 18.50 32.03 14.09
CA LEU A 287 18.24 33.42 14.51
C LEU A 287 19.28 33.91 15.52
N SER A 288 19.66 33.05 16.46
CA SER A 288 20.64 33.28 17.51
C SER A 288 21.10 31.93 18.07
N ASN A 289 22.08 31.95 19.00
CA ASN A 289 22.53 30.73 19.69
C ASN A 289 21.35 29.90 20.19
N ASN A 290 21.25 28.66 19.70
CA ASN A 290 20.25 27.66 20.06
C ASN A 290 18.80 28.00 19.69
N GLN A 291 18.56 28.96 18.80
CA GLN A 291 17.22 29.35 18.37
C GLN A 291 17.10 29.29 16.84
N TYR A 292 16.16 28.48 16.37
CA TYR A 292 15.94 28.24 14.95
C TYR A 292 14.52 28.59 14.55
N LYS A 293 14.37 29.41 13.50
CA LYS A 293 13.11 29.62 12.80
C LYS A 293 12.84 28.44 11.89
N VAL A 294 11.65 27.87 11.98
CA VAL A 294 11.14 26.83 11.10
C VAL A 294 10.07 27.44 10.21
N ARG A 295 10.23 27.34 8.89
CA ARG A 295 9.20 27.67 7.91
C ARG A 295 8.95 26.51 6.98
N ILE A 296 7.69 26.13 6.86
CA ILE A 296 7.29 24.92 6.15
C ILE A 296 6.46 25.33 4.94
N LYS A 297 6.94 24.98 3.76
CA LYS A 297 6.18 25.01 2.52
C LYS A 297 5.70 23.59 2.22
N SER A 298 4.52 23.27 2.70
CA SER A 298 3.89 21.95 2.57
C SER A 298 2.43 22.08 2.14
N PRO A 299 1.77 20.96 1.78
CA PRO A 299 0.32 20.94 1.73
C PRO A 299 -0.29 21.36 3.07
N VAL A 300 -1.47 21.98 3.03
CA VAL A 300 -2.21 22.47 4.21
C VAL A 300 -2.51 21.34 5.20
N SER A 301 -2.68 20.12 4.70
CA SER A 301 -2.95 18.93 5.52
C SER A 301 -1.70 18.28 6.12
N ALA A 302 -0.50 18.87 5.98
CA ALA A 302 0.71 18.31 6.55
C ALA A 302 0.73 18.39 8.08
N THR A 303 1.13 17.29 8.70
CA THR A 303 1.28 17.20 10.15
C THR A 303 2.73 17.52 10.51
N VAL A 304 2.96 18.61 11.22
CA VAL A 304 4.29 19.01 11.70
C VAL A 304 4.53 18.41 13.06
N LEU A 305 5.62 17.66 13.22
CA LEU A 305 6.00 17.05 14.49
C LEU A 305 7.32 17.61 15.00
N VAL A 306 7.38 17.75 16.31
CA VAL A 306 8.59 18.10 17.05
C VAL A 306 8.84 17.09 18.17
N ARG A 307 10.11 16.82 18.44
CA ARG A 307 10.59 15.97 19.54
C ARG A 307 11.78 16.65 20.21
N SER A 308 11.82 16.60 21.54
CA SER A 308 12.95 17.10 22.36
C SER A 308 13.40 18.53 22.00
N VAL A 309 12.44 19.41 21.68
CA VAL A 309 12.66 20.86 21.44
C VAL A 309 11.55 21.67 22.10
N GLU A 310 11.85 22.92 22.45
CA GLU A 310 10.85 23.88 22.91
C GLU A 310 10.33 24.68 21.71
N ALA A 311 9.09 24.43 21.28
CA ALA A 311 8.46 25.18 20.20
C ALA A 311 7.71 26.40 20.76
N ASN A 312 7.96 27.58 20.18
CA ASN A 312 7.17 28.79 20.43
C ASN A 312 5.90 28.80 19.56
N ALA A 313 5.08 27.77 19.72
CA ALA A 313 3.77 27.59 19.08
C ALA A 313 2.95 26.60 19.92
N PRO A 314 1.60 26.61 19.82
CA PRO A 314 0.77 25.59 20.47
C PRO A 314 1.17 24.18 20.02
N THR A 315 1.35 23.29 20.99
CA THR A 315 1.70 21.88 20.74
C THR A 315 0.83 20.91 21.52
N GLU A 316 0.52 19.77 20.90
CA GLU A 316 -0.28 18.69 21.51
C GLU A 316 0.53 17.39 21.52
N VAL A 317 0.26 16.52 22.48
CA VAL A 317 0.87 15.17 22.49
C VAL A 317 0.34 14.39 21.30
N PHE A 318 1.23 13.73 20.54
CA PHE A 318 0.85 12.98 19.35
C PHE A 318 1.01 11.47 19.54
N PHE A 319 2.25 10.96 19.45
CA PHE A 319 2.57 9.59 19.83
C PHE A 319 4.02 9.53 20.33
N ASP A 320 4.33 8.56 21.18
CA ASP A 320 5.62 8.42 21.84
C ASP A 320 6.11 9.76 22.42
N ASN A 321 7.28 10.23 22.00
CA ASN A 321 7.86 11.50 22.43
C ASN A 321 7.61 12.66 21.45
N TYR A 322 6.79 12.44 20.42
CA TYR A 322 6.45 13.46 19.44
C TYR A 322 5.26 14.29 19.89
N ARG A 323 5.36 15.59 19.63
CA ARG A 323 4.26 16.56 19.75
C ARG A 323 3.93 17.11 18.38
N SER A 324 2.65 17.32 18.09
CA SER A 324 2.22 18.06 16.90
C SER A 324 2.34 19.55 17.15
N VAL A 325 2.67 20.32 16.12
CA VAL A 325 2.72 21.79 16.16
C VAL A 325 1.61 22.33 15.26
N ASN A 326 0.73 23.17 15.80
CA ASN A 326 -0.33 23.81 15.03
C ASN A 326 0.15 25.12 14.39
N SER A 327 1.27 25.07 13.67
CA SER A 327 1.82 26.17 12.88
C SER A 327 2.84 25.64 11.87
N ILE A 328 2.91 26.29 10.71
CA ILE A 328 3.93 26.08 9.68
C ILE A 328 5.05 27.13 9.72
N ASP A 329 4.90 28.17 10.54
CA ASP A 329 5.88 29.23 10.75
C ASP A 329 6.01 29.45 12.27
N PHE A 330 7.11 28.98 12.85
CA PHE A 330 7.35 29.01 14.29
C PHE A 330 8.84 29.00 14.60
N THR A 331 9.19 29.12 15.88
CA THR A 331 10.58 29.08 16.34
C THR A 331 10.75 27.91 17.30
N VAL A 332 11.88 27.23 17.24
CA VAL A 332 12.27 26.18 18.19
C VAL A 332 13.56 26.54 18.90
N ARG A 333 13.68 26.17 20.17
CA ARG A 333 14.93 26.23 20.93
C ARG A 333 15.55 24.84 21.02
N SER A 334 16.82 24.72 20.64
CA SER A 334 17.59 23.48 20.69
C SER A 334 19.09 23.75 20.71
N SER A 335 19.87 22.95 21.43
CA SER A 335 21.35 23.07 21.48
C SER A 335 22.06 22.63 20.20
N VAL A 336 21.34 21.94 19.32
CA VAL A 336 21.82 21.43 18.02
C VAL A 336 20.75 21.71 16.97
N ARG A 337 21.08 21.64 15.69
CA ARG A 337 20.11 21.76 14.60
C ARG A 337 19.16 20.56 14.68
N PRO A 338 17.85 20.77 14.91
CA PRO A 338 16.88 19.69 15.14
C PRO A 338 16.41 19.07 13.82
N ILE A 339 17.34 18.77 12.93
CA ILE A 339 17.14 18.16 11.61
C ILE A 339 18.23 17.11 11.39
N ILE A 340 18.15 16.38 10.28
CA ILE A 340 19.14 15.35 9.95
C ILE A 340 20.26 15.97 9.10
N GLY A 341 21.51 15.85 9.57
CA GLY A 341 22.67 16.16 8.77
C GLY A 341 23.09 14.95 7.92
N LEU A 342 23.56 15.20 6.70
CA LEU A 342 24.16 14.19 5.83
C LEU A 342 25.57 14.63 5.45
N SER A 343 26.51 13.69 5.40
CA SER A 343 27.84 13.99 4.86
C SER A 343 27.76 14.34 3.37
N PRO A 344 28.68 15.16 2.84
CA PRO A 344 28.74 15.46 1.40
C PRO A 344 28.83 14.23 0.50
N ASN A 345 29.34 13.10 1.01
CA ASN A 345 29.49 11.85 0.27
C ASN A 345 28.27 10.92 0.41
N THR A 346 27.27 11.30 1.19
CA THR A 346 26.09 10.45 1.42
C THR A 346 25.30 10.22 0.14
N SER A 347 24.86 8.98 -0.06
CA SER A 347 24.05 8.55 -1.21
C SER A 347 22.81 9.42 -1.40
N GLN A 348 22.60 9.87 -2.64
CA GLN A 348 21.39 10.60 -3.01
C GLN A 348 20.13 9.73 -2.86
N VAL A 349 20.28 8.40 -2.93
CA VAL A 349 19.16 7.46 -2.71
C VAL A 349 18.71 7.50 -1.25
N LEU A 350 19.67 7.49 -0.30
CA LEU A 350 19.35 7.65 1.13
C LEU A 350 18.70 9.02 1.39
N ALA A 351 19.28 10.08 0.84
CA ALA A 351 18.73 11.43 0.99
C ALA A 351 17.28 11.51 0.48
N ASN A 352 16.98 10.92 -0.68
CA ASN A 352 15.64 10.86 -1.24
C ASN A 352 14.69 10.02 -0.38
N PHE A 353 15.15 8.87 0.11
CA PHE A 353 14.38 8.04 1.04
C PHE A 353 13.99 8.84 2.30
N LEU A 354 14.95 9.49 2.97
CA LEU A 354 14.70 10.27 4.19
C LEU A 354 13.69 11.41 3.94
N ARG A 355 13.81 12.13 2.81
CA ARG A 355 12.83 13.16 2.42
C ARG A 355 11.43 12.59 2.27
N GLN A 356 11.28 11.43 1.63
CA GLN A 356 9.98 10.76 1.48
C GLN A 356 9.38 10.33 2.83
N GLN A 357 10.20 10.14 3.88
CA GLN A 357 9.74 9.90 5.25
C GLN A 357 9.29 11.18 5.99
N GLY A 358 9.30 12.34 5.31
CA GLY A 358 8.98 13.65 5.89
C GLY A 358 10.13 14.24 6.72
N LEU A 359 11.35 13.72 6.58
CA LEU A 359 12.50 14.21 7.33
C LEU A 359 13.17 15.38 6.61
N ILE A 360 13.64 16.34 7.40
CA ILE A 360 14.39 17.49 6.91
C ILE A 360 15.86 17.09 6.91
N ILE A 361 16.51 17.24 5.75
CA ILE A 361 17.90 16.86 5.56
C ILE A 361 18.73 18.05 5.07
N GLU A 362 19.99 18.11 5.52
CA GLU A 362 20.95 19.12 5.09
C GLU A 362 22.32 18.45 4.87
N PHE A 363 22.94 18.68 3.71
CA PHE A 363 24.29 18.18 3.43
C PHE A 363 25.33 19.15 4.01
N ASN A 364 26.15 18.67 4.94
CA ASN A 364 27.16 19.50 5.62
C ASN A 364 28.23 18.60 6.27
N PRO A 365 29.54 18.91 6.17
CA PRO A 365 30.59 18.10 6.79
C PRO A 365 30.63 18.14 8.32
N ARG A 366 29.95 19.11 8.96
CA ARG A 366 30.02 19.33 10.43
C ARG A 366 28.98 18.55 11.20
N ARG A 367 29.28 17.29 11.50
CA ARG A 367 28.41 16.35 12.22
C ARG A 367 27.87 16.88 13.55
N GLU A 368 28.72 17.56 14.31
CA GLU A 368 28.43 18.05 15.66
C GLU A 368 27.30 19.09 15.72
N GLN A 369 26.92 19.66 14.57
CA GLN A 369 25.84 20.64 14.49
C GLN A 369 24.45 20.00 14.45
N TYR A 370 24.33 18.69 14.17
CA TYR A 370 23.04 18.04 13.90
C TYR A 370 22.65 17.05 14.98
N SER A 371 21.34 16.96 15.25
CA SER A 371 20.77 16.00 16.19
C SER A 371 20.97 14.55 15.77
N LEU A 372 20.90 14.29 14.47
CA LEU A 372 21.17 13.00 13.85
C LEU A 372 22.01 13.24 12.60
N TYR A 373 22.95 12.35 12.32
CA TYR A 373 23.86 12.50 11.20
C TYR A 373 24.15 11.16 10.54
N PHE A 374 23.99 11.09 9.21
CA PHE A 374 24.31 9.92 8.41
C PHE A 374 25.48 10.20 7.48
N ASP A 375 26.36 9.21 7.36
CA ASP A 375 27.53 9.23 6.48
C ASP A 375 27.62 7.86 5.80
N GLN A 376 26.89 7.72 4.68
CA GLN A 376 26.74 6.45 3.98
C GLN A 376 26.81 6.66 2.48
N GLU A 377 27.94 6.29 1.87
CA GLU A 377 28.16 6.42 0.42
C GLU A 377 27.26 5.47 -0.40
N SER A 378 26.90 4.34 0.19
CA SER A 378 26.00 3.34 -0.40
C SER A 378 24.78 3.15 0.49
N PHE A 379 23.61 3.04 -0.13
CA PHE A 379 22.36 2.73 0.56
C PHE A 379 21.55 1.76 -0.28
N ASP A 380 21.01 0.74 0.37
CA ASP A 380 20.09 -0.23 -0.21
C ASP A 380 18.78 -0.25 0.58
N HIS A 381 17.68 -0.57 -0.10
CA HIS A 381 16.35 -0.60 0.50
C HIS A 381 16.20 -1.61 1.66
N SER A 382 17.10 -2.59 1.81
CA SER A 382 17.15 -3.47 2.99
C SER A 382 17.51 -2.74 4.30
N GLN A 383 18.10 -1.55 4.22
CA GLN A 383 18.51 -0.75 5.38
C GLN A 383 17.43 0.21 5.87
N GLU A 384 16.33 0.39 5.12
CA GLU A 384 15.27 1.37 5.43
C GLU A 384 14.73 1.23 6.85
N ARG A 385 14.42 -0.01 7.25
CA ARG A 385 13.82 -0.28 8.57
C ARG A 385 14.78 0.03 9.71
N SER A 386 16.06 -0.31 9.59
CA SER A 386 17.05 -0.02 10.64
C SER A 386 17.32 1.48 10.76
N ILE A 387 17.33 2.22 9.64
CA ILE A 387 17.47 3.68 9.64
C ILE A 387 16.25 4.34 10.31
N VAL A 388 15.03 3.96 9.92
CA VAL A 388 13.81 4.50 10.53
C VAL A 388 13.76 4.16 12.02
N ALA A 389 14.08 2.93 12.40
CA ALA A 389 14.14 2.53 13.81
C ALA A 389 15.15 3.37 14.60
N ALA A 390 16.35 3.62 14.08
CA ALA A 390 17.35 4.46 14.74
C ALA A 390 16.89 5.91 14.91
N ILE A 391 16.15 6.46 13.94
CA ILE A 391 15.60 7.82 14.03
C ILE A 391 14.47 7.87 15.07
N ASP A 392 13.56 6.91 15.03
CA ASP A 392 12.37 6.89 15.88
C ASP A 392 12.71 6.55 17.34
N SER A 393 13.70 5.69 17.59
CA SER A 393 14.20 5.36 18.94
C SER A 393 15.12 6.43 19.55
N SER A 394 15.58 7.40 18.77
CA SER A 394 16.44 8.47 19.25
C SER A 394 15.66 9.44 20.16
N LEU A 395 16.30 9.90 21.23
CA LEU A 395 15.78 10.98 22.10
C LEU A 395 16.25 12.37 21.67
N GLN A 396 17.02 12.45 20.57
CA GLN A 396 17.60 13.69 20.09
C GLN A 396 16.52 14.65 19.55
N PRO A 397 16.78 15.98 19.62
CA PRO A 397 15.92 17.00 19.03
C PRO A 397 15.57 16.69 17.57
N LEU A 398 14.31 16.86 17.18
CA LEU A 398 13.92 16.64 15.78
C LEU A 398 12.67 17.45 15.43
N VAL A 399 12.70 18.09 14.27
CA VAL A 399 11.56 18.64 13.55
C VAL A 399 11.37 17.82 12.28
N ARG A 400 10.14 17.39 12.00
CA ARG A 400 9.80 16.64 10.78
C ARG A 400 8.37 16.90 10.33
N LEU A 401 8.08 16.56 9.08
CA LEU A 401 6.73 16.25 8.65
C LEU A 401 6.43 14.79 8.99
N TRP A 402 5.21 14.53 9.43
CA TRP A 402 4.72 13.17 9.54
C TRP A 402 4.28 12.62 8.19
N ARG A 403 4.36 11.31 8.04
CA ARG A 403 4.10 10.58 6.79
C ARG A 403 2.65 10.73 6.32
N TRP A 404 1.71 10.97 7.24
CA TRP A 404 0.28 10.94 6.96
C TRP A 404 -0.39 12.30 7.23
N PRO A 405 -1.41 12.66 6.44
CA PRO A 405 -2.05 13.97 6.52
C PRO A 405 -2.97 14.08 7.74
N ASN A 406 -3.37 15.32 8.05
CA ASN A 406 -4.45 15.66 8.96
C ASN A 406 -4.30 15.06 10.37
N GLY A 407 -3.07 14.93 10.87
CA GLY A 407 -2.80 14.33 12.19
C GLY A 407 -3.08 12.82 12.27
N ALA A 408 -3.08 12.09 11.15
CA ALA A 408 -3.20 10.64 11.20
C ALA A 408 -1.88 9.99 11.63
N LYS A 409 -1.93 8.99 12.52
CA LYS A 409 -0.73 8.24 12.93
C LYS A 409 -0.28 7.24 11.87
N SER A 410 -1.22 6.54 11.26
CA SER A 410 -1.00 5.52 10.23
C SER A 410 -2.05 5.64 9.12
N ALA A 411 -1.99 4.77 8.11
CA ALA A 411 -2.97 4.74 7.03
C ALA A 411 -3.50 3.32 6.77
N LEU A 412 -4.72 3.26 6.23
CA LEU A 412 -5.41 2.03 5.81
C LEU A 412 -5.97 2.25 4.40
N ALA A 413 -5.63 1.36 3.47
CA ALA A 413 -6.22 1.29 2.15
C ALA A 413 -6.98 -0.02 2.01
N ILE A 414 -8.24 0.07 1.59
CA ILE A 414 -9.06 -1.11 1.29
C ILE A 414 -9.05 -1.31 -0.22
N THR A 415 -8.67 -2.51 -0.65
CA THR A 415 -8.55 -2.85 -2.06
C THR A 415 -9.17 -4.21 -2.36
N GLY A 416 -9.43 -4.51 -3.63
CA GLY A 416 -9.93 -5.81 -4.05
C GLY A 416 -9.79 -6.01 -5.55
N ASP A 417 -9.14 -7.08 -5.98
CA ASP A 417 -8.91 -7.30 -7.41
C ASP A 417 -10.14 -7.92 -8.07
N ILE A 418 -10.57 -7.35 -9.18
CA ILE A 418 -11.69 -7.82 -10.01
C ILE A 418 -11.12 -8.43 -11.29
N ASP A 419 -10.85 -9.72 -11.21
CA ASP A 419 -10.28 -10.48 -12.33
C ASP A 419 -11.35 -10.90 -13.35
N ALA A 420 -12.57 -11.08 -12.87
CA ALA A 420 -13.71 -11.63 -13.60
C ALA A 420 -15.01 -11.09 -13.01
N LEU A 421 -16.06 -10.98 -13.81
CA LEU A 421 -17.42 -10.73 -13.27
C LEU A 421 -18.27 -12.01 -13.33
N THR A 422 -17.91 -12.95 -14.19
CA THR A 422 -18.66 -14.17 -14.46
C THR A 422 -17.78 -15.42 -14.45
N LEU A 423 -18.41 -16.59 -14.36
CA LEU A 423 -17.75 -17.88 -14.54
C LEU A 423 -17.08 -17.99 -15.91
N TRP A 424 -17.69 -17.40 -16.93
CA TRP A 424 -17.14 -17.37 -18.28
C TRP A 424 -15.85 -16.55 -18.34
N ASP A 425 -15.81 -15.35 -17.74
CA ASP A 425 -14.58 -14.56 -17.64
C ASP A 425 -13.46 -15.32 -16.95
N PHE A 426 -13.80 -16.01 -15.85
CA PHE A 426 -12.85 -16.81 -15.09
C PHE A 426 -12.29 -17.96 -15.92
N GLY A 427 -13.14 -18.61 -16.74
CA GLY A 427 -12.70 -19.62 -17.70
C GLY A 427 -11.78 -19.06 -18.79
N LEU A 428 -12.12 -17.90 -19.36
CA LEU A 428 -11.32 -17.23 -20.39
C LEU A 428 -9.92 -16.85 -19.90
N ARG A 429 -9.77 -16.51 -18.62
CA ARG A 429 -8.46 -16.28 -17.98
C ARG A 429 -7.54 -17.50 -18.09
N LEU A 430 -8.06 -18.72 -17.95
CA LEU A 430 -7.26 -19.95 -18.01
C LEU A 430 -6.74 -20.25 -19.41
N ILE A 431 -7.39 -19.71 -20.44
CA ILE A 431 -7.01 -19.87 -21.85
C ILE A 431 -6.33 -18.62 -22.44
N GLY A 432 -6.08 -17.59 -21.62
CA GLY A 432 -5.31 -16.40 -22.00
C GLY A 432 -5.95 -15.50 -23.06
N SER A 433 -7.29 -15.52 -23.15
CA SER A 433 -8.10 -14.86 -24.19
C SER A 433 -8.79 -13.59 -23.72
#